data_AF-A0AAD8S7H4-F1
#
_entry.id   AF-A0AAD8S7H4-F1
#
_cell.length_a   1.000
_cell.length_b   1.000
_cell.length_c   1.000
_cell.angle_alpha   90.00
_cell.angle_beta   90.00
_cell.angle_gamma   90.00
#
_symmetry.space_group_name_H-M   'P 1'
#
loop_
_entity.id
_entity.type
_entity.pdbx_description
1 polymer ?
#
loop_
_entity_poly.entity_id
_entity_poly.type
_entity_poly.pdbx_seq_one_letter_code
_entity_poly.pdbx_strand_id
1 'polypeptide(L)'
;MATAMRAATAAFFSPSVSSSPNHPKQQCPFSSARRGSARRRLRALPATELTLEELNPSVDLLRKTAEAVGDFRKTPIYIVGTDCNAKRNIAKLLANSIIYRYLCSEDLLEDVLGGKEALATFRETDEKGYLEVETEGLKQLTSMGSLVLCCGDGAVMNSTNLGLLRHGVSIWIDVPLELAVNDMLKSMGANAILDPDSFSKAMGKLRQRYDNLKERYANSDVTVSVQNVASQLGYGSIDSLSLEDMVIEIVRQIEKLIKAKEMMEAAGKPE
;
A
#
# COMPACT_ATOMS: atom_id res chain seq x y z
N MET A 1 -50.43 -50.82 2.48
CA MET A 1 -50.47 -51.99 3.38
C MET A 1 -49.03 -52.45 3.56
N ALA A 2 -48.30 -52.01 4.58
CA ALA A 2 -48.44 -52.27 6.02
C ALA A 2 -48.10 -53.73 6.40
N THR A 3 -46.88 -53.94 6.92
CA THR A 3 -46.54 -54.84 8.06
C THR A 3 -45.06 -54.55 8.40
N ALA A 4 -44.70 -53.82 9.48
CA ALA A 4 -44.76 -54.17 10.92
C ALA A 4 -43.87 -55.40 11.24
N MET A 5 -43.15 -55.56 12.36
CA MET A 5 -43.02 -54.88 13.67
C MET A 5 -41.95 -55.73 14.43
N ARG A 6 -41.06 -55.21 15.26
CA ARG A 6 -41.09 -55.17 16.76
C ARG A 6 -39.60 -55.08 17.21
N ALA A 7 -39.11 -54.17 18.05
CA ALA A 7 -39.49 -53.66 19.39
C ALA A 7 -39.15 -54.59 20.57
N ALA A 8 -38.23 -54.12 21.44
CA ALA A 8 -38.20 -54.21 22.92
C ALA A 8 -36.87 -53.56 23.42
N THR A 9 -36.75 -52.44 24.19
CA THR A 9 -37.18 -52.06 25.58
C THR A 9 -36.88 -53.14 26.61
N ALA A 10 -36.32 -52.93 27.82
CA ALA A 10 -35.85 -51.85 28.70
C ALA A 10 -34.86 -52.55 29.71
N ALA A 11 -34.08 -51.97 30.62
CA ALA A 11 -34.45 -51.10 31.73
C ALA A 11 -33.21 -50.78 32.61
N PHE A 12 -33.25 -49.58 33.21
CA PHE A 12 -32.74 -49.11 34.51
C PHE A 12 -32.08 -50.09 35.51
N PHE A 13 -30.99 -49.66 36.18
CA PHE A 13 -30.82 -49.56 37.65
C PHE A 13 -29.42 -48.98 38.03
N SER A 14 -29.36 -47.94 38.87
CA SER A 14 -28.22 -47.52 39.73
C SER A 14 -28.50 -48.01 41.18
N PRO A 15 -27.68 -47.81 42.25
CA PRO A 15 -26.39 -47.09 42.47
C PRO A 15 -25.32 -47.96 43.22
N SER A 16 -24.06 -47.57 43.48
CA SER A 16 -23.63 -46.79 44.66
C SER A 16 -22.08 -46.82 44.87
N VAL A 17 -21.52 -45.65 45.23
CA VAL A 17 -20.44 -45.31 46.20
C VAL A 17 -19.18 -46.18 46.38
N SER A 18 -17.99 -45.59 46.17
CA SER A 18 -16.87 -45.61 47.15
C SER A 18 -15.68 -44.66 46.82
N SER A 19 -15.41 -43.74 47.76
CA SER A 19 -14.11 -43.24 48.27
C SER A 19 -12.97 -42.72 47.36
N SER A 20 -12.65 -41.42 47.56
CA SER A 20 -11.38 -40.67 47.34
C SER A 20 -10.16 -41.27 48.10
N PRO A 21 -8.88 -40.78 48.01
CA PRO A 21 -8.45 -39.42 47.66
C PRO A 21 -7.07 -39.19 46.95
N ASN A 22 -6.81 -37.90 46.68
CA ASN A 22 -5.53 -37.21 46.52
C ASN A 22 -4.73 -37.32 45.21
N HIS A 23 -4.77 -36.26 44.40
CA HIS A 23 -3.56 -35.67 43.78
C HIS A 23 -3.73 -34.16 43.53
N PRO A 24 -2.64 -33.37 43.59
CA PRO A 24 -2.67 -31.94 43.90
C PRO A 24 -2.85 -31.05 42.67
N LYS A 25 -3.48 -29.89 42.91
CA LYS A 25 -3.64 -28.77 41.98
C LYS A 25 -2.26 -28.23 41.56
N GLN A 26 -1.90 -28.38 40.29
CA GLN A 26 -0.86 -27.57 39.67
C GLN A 26 -1.44 -26.19 39.35
N GLN A 27 -1.05 -25.22 40.16
CA GLN A 27 -1.17 -23.80 39.87
C GLN A 27 -0.21 -23.46 38.73
N CYS A 28 -0.73 -23.00 37.60
CA CYS A 28 0.07 -22.34 36.58
C CYS A 28 0.53 -20.97 37.14
N PRO A 29 1.83 -20.65 37.12
CA PRO A 29 2.28 -19.32 37.51
C PRO A 29 1.90 -18.34 36.39
N PHE A 30 1.05 -17.38 36.75
CA PHE A 30 0.87 -16.15 35.99
C PHE A 30 2.21 -15.41 35.92
N SER A 31 2.98 -15.63 34.87
CA SER A 31 4.03 -14.71 34.48
C SER A 31 3.34 -13.49 33.83
N SER A 32 3.23 -12.42 34.61
CA SER A 32 2.89 -11.10 34.10
C SER A 32 4.03 -10.62 33.19
N ALA A 33 4.05 -11.07 31.94
CA ALA A 33 4.85 -10.46 30.91
C ALA A 33 4.31 -9.05 30.69
N ARG A 34 4.97 -8.06 31.30
CA ARG A 34 4.84 -6.65 30.93
C ARG A 34 5.08 -6.57 29.42
N ARG A 35 4.02 -6.48 28.62
CA ARG A 35 4.09 -6.03 27.24
C ARG A 35 4.50 -4.56 27.29
N GLY A 36 5.80 -4.32 27.34
CA GLY A 36 6.34 -3.03 26.93
C GLY A 36 5.92 -2.83 25.48
N SER A 37 4.99 -1.91 25.25
CA SER A 37 4.61 -1.44 23.91
C SER A 37 5.76 -0.62 23.34
N ALA A 38 6.88 -1.26 23.01
CA ALA A 38 7.85 -0.68 22.11
C ALA A 38 7.20 -0.66 20.73
N ARG A 39 6.65 0.50 20.33
CA ARG A 39 6.13 0.71 18.98
C ARG A 39 7.26 0.45 17.99
N ARG A 40 7.21 -0.71 17.33
CA ARG A 40 8.19 -1.10 16.33
C ARG A 40 7.96 -0.21 15.12
N ARG A 41 8.90 0.70 14.81
CA ARG A 41 8.85 1.48 13.56
C ARG A 41 8.78 0.49 12.39
N LEU A 42 7.73 0.61 11.59
CA LEU A 42 7.54 -0.24 10.42
C LEU A 42 8.57 0.18 9.36
N ARG A 43 9.31 -0.80 8.82
CA ARG A 43 10.28 -0.57 7.74
C ARG A 43 9.56 0.01 6.54
N ALA A 44 10.21 0.95 5.83
CA ALA A 44 9.73 1.54 4.58
C ALA A 44 9.45 0.48 3.51
N LEU A 45 10.16 -0.65 3.61
CA LEU A 45 10.11 -1.76 2.67
C LEU A 45 9.71 -3.05 3.41
N PRO A 46 8.44 -3.19 3.85
CA PRO A 46 7.97 -4.48 4.35
C PRO A 46 7.95 -5.48 3.20
N ALA A 47 8.23 -6.76 3.51
CA ALA A 47 8.22 -7.82 2.52
C ALA A 47 6.80 -8.16 2.00
N THR A 48 5.77 -7.65 2.66
CA THR A 48 4.35 -7.86 2.36
C THR A 48 3.60 -6.54 2.37
N GLU A 49 2.55 -6.46 1.57
CA GLU A 49 1.59 -5.36 1.63
C GLU A 49 0.88 -5.35 3.00
N LEU A 50 0.76 -4.18 3.61
CA LEU A 50 0.04 -3.98 4.86
C LEU A 50 -1.36 -3.46 4.57
N THR A 51 -2.31 -3.86 5.40
CA THR A 51 -3.68 -3.32 5.36
C THR A 51 -3.70 -1.89 5.91
N LEU A 52 -4.75 -1.14 5.56
CA LEU A 52 -4.91 0.24 6.04
C LEU A 52 -5.05 0.29 7.57
N GLU A 53 -5.63 -0.73 8.20
CA GLU A 53 -5.84 -0.81 9.66
C GLU A 53 -4.56 -1.14 10.44
N GLU A 54 -3.64 -1.88 9.83
CA GLU A 54 -2.33 -2.19 10.41
C GLU A 54 -1.40 -0.97 10.45
N LEU A 55 -1.62 -0.01 9.54
CA LEU A 55 -0.81 1.20 9.38
C LEU A 55 -1.29 2.33 10.29
N ASN A 56 -0.91 2.27 11.56
CA ASN A 56 -1.19 3.34 12.52
C ASN A 56 -0.04 4.37 12.56
N PRO A 57 -0.26 5.63 12.15
CA PRO A 57 0.77 6.66 12.18
C PRO A 57 1.17 7.01 13.63
N SER A 58 2.45 7.32 13.87
CA SER A 58 2.86 7.84 15.18
C SER A 58 2.24 9.22 15.46
N VAL A 59 2.16 9.57 16.74
CA VAL A 59 1.65 10.88 17.18
C VAL A 59 2.53 12.01 16.64
N ASP A 60 3.84 11.78 16.55
CA ASP A 60 4.78 12.75 15.98
C ASP A 60 4.54 12.95 14.47
N LEU A 61 4.25 11.87 13.74
CA LEU A 61 3.88 11.93 12.33
C LEU A 61 2.57 12.71 12.14
N LEU A 62 1.55 12.40 12.94
CA LEU A 62 0.27 13.11 12.91
C LEU A 62 0.42 14.61 13.21
N ARG A 63 1.26 14.99 14.18
CA ARG A 63 1.52 16.40 14.49
C ARG A 63 2.16 17.12 13.31
N LYS A 64 3.25 16.55 12.75
CA LYS A 64 3.96 17.12 11.60
C LYS A 64 3.05 17.24 10.37
N THR A 65 2.26 16.22 10.11
CA THR A 65 1.33 16.23 8.96
C THR A 65 0.18 17.19 9.18
N ALA A 66 -0.36 17.32 10.38
CA ALA A 66 -1.43 18.29 10.66
C ALA A 66 -0.98 19.75 10.47
N GLU A 67 0.27 20.06 10.81
CA GLU A 67 0.90 21.37 10.54
C GLU A 67 0.98 21.63 9.02
N ALA A 68 1.44 20.65 8.25
CA ALA A 68 1.57 20.73 6.79
C ALA A 68 0.23 20.80 6.04
N VAL A 69 -0.75 19.98 6.48
CA VAL A 69 -2.04 19.77 5.80
C VAL A 69 -2.90 21.02 5.81
N GLY A 70 -2.66 21.97 6.73
CA GLY A 70 -3.30 23.29 6.72
C GLY A 70 -3.32 23.94 5.34
N ASP A 71 -2.24 23.77 4.57
CA ASP A 71 -1.95 24.51 3.35
C ASP A 71 -2.53 23.87 2.07
N PHE A 72 -2.97 22.59 2.10
CA PHE A 72 -3.49 21.89 0.91
C PHE A 72 -4.74 21.03 1.17
N ARG A 73 -5.54 21.42 2.16
CA ARG A 73 -6.79 20.71 2.48
C ARG A 73 -7.68 20.58 1.24
N LYS A 74 -8.17 19.36 1.00
CA LYS A 74 -9.07 18.95 -0.08
C LYS A 74 -8.44 18.68 -1.45
N THR A 75 -7.16 18.98 -1.66
CA THR A 75 -6.49 18.64 -2.92
C THR A 75 -6.22 17.15 -3.00
N PRO A 76 -6.62 16.44 -4.09
CA PRO A 76 -6.29 15.03 -4.26
C PRO A 76 -4.78 14.86 -4.45
N ILE A 77 -4.24 13.77 -3.90
CA ILE A 77 -2.84 13.38 -4.03
C ILE A 77 -2.76 12.11 -4.87
N TYR A 78 -1.98 12.15 -5.93
CA TYR A 78 -1.75 11.00 -6.80
C TYR A 78 -0.35 10.47 -6.59
N ILE A 79 -0.23 9.18 -6.29
CA ILE A 79 1.04 8.50 -6.13
C ILE A 79 1.30 7.65 -7.37
N VAL A 80 2.36 7.97 -8.08
CA VAL A 80 2.80 7.27 -9.29
C VAL A 80 4.20 6.69 -9.10
N GLY A 81 4.57 5.76 -9.97
CA GLY A 81 5.87 5.09 -9.96
C GLY A 81 5.72 3.60 -10.19
N THR A 82 6.85 2.93 -10.35
CA THR A 82 6.94 1.48 -10.55
C THR A 82 6.11 0.74 -9.51
N ASP A 83 5.28 -0.21 -9.96
CA ASP A 83 4.44 -0.97 -9.05
C ASP A 83 5.25 -1.80 -8.05
N CYS A 84 4.90 -1.64 -6.76
CA CYS A 84 5.53 -2.33 -5.64
C CYS A 84 4.76 -2.08 -4.33
N ASN A 85 4.87 -3.02 -3.40
CA ASN A 85 4.28 -2.95 -2.06
C ASN A 85 4.80 -1.75 -1.24
N ALA A 86 6.04 -1.32 -1.45
CA ALA A 86 6.58 -0.12 -0.80
C ALA A 86 5.76 1.14 -1.15
N LYS A 87 5.47 1.34 -2.44
CA LYS A 87 4.64 2.46 -2.93
C LYS A 87 3.25 2.42 -2.31
N ARG A 88 2.58 1.26 -2.32
CA ARG A 88 1.23 1.08 -1.71
C ARG A 88 1.24 1.34 -0.21
N ASN A 89 2.23 0.82 0.52
CA ASN A 89 2.34 1.01 1.98
C ASN A 89 2.62 2.47 2.36
N ILE A 90 3.50 3.16 1.62
CA ILE A 90 3.75 4.60 1.82
C ILE A 90 2.48 5.40 1.55
N ALA A 91 1.75 5.08 0.47
CA ALA A 91 0.49 5.74 0.12
C ALA A 91 -0.59 5.56 1.20
N LYS A 92 -0.78 4.33 1.70
CA LYS A 92 -1.70 4.02 2.80
C LYS A 92 -1.34 4.78 4.07
N LEU A 93 -0.06 4.79 4.45
CA LEU A 93 0.38 5.51 5.65
C LEU A 93 0.21 7.03 5.49
N LEU A 94 0.51 7.58 4.31
CA LEU A 94 0.28 8.99 4.02
C LEU A 94 -1.20 9.34 4.20
N ALA A 95 -2.11 8.55 3.60
CA ALA A 95 -3.55 8.75 3.71
C ALA A 95 -4.04 8.75 5.16
N ASN A 96 -3.59 7.78 5.96
CA ASN A 96 -3.92 7.72 7.39
C ASN A 96 -3.33 8.91 8.17
N SER A 97 -2.16 9.41 7.79
CA SER A 97 -1.49 10.53 8.47
C SER A 97 -2.21 11.86 8.23
N ILE A 98 -2.68 12.10 7.01
CA ILE A 98 -3.38 13.33 6.62
C ILE A 98 -4.92 13.22 6.73
N ILE A 99 -5.42 12.07 7.18
CA ILE A 99 -6.86 11.74 7.31
C ILE A 99 -7.59 11.87 5.97
N TYR A 100 -6.99 11.34 4.91
CA TYR A 100 -7.58 11.24 3.58
C TYR A 100 -8.07 9.83 3.32
N ARG A 101 -9.00 9.69 2.38
CA ARG A 101 -9.38 8.36 1.88
C ARG A 101 -8.22 7.79 1.06
N TYR A 102 -7.90 6.52 1.25
CA TYR A 102 -6.98 5.79 0.37
C TYR A 102 -7.77 5.00 -0.67
N LEU A 103 -7.32 5.05 -1.93
CA LEU A 103 -7.79 4.16 -3.00
C LEU A 103 -6.58 3.72 -3.85
N CYS A 104 -6.70 2.55 -4.47
CA CYS A 104 -5.74 2.04 -5.46
C CYS A 104 -6.48 1.84 -6.79
N SER A 105 -5.94 2.38 -7.88
CA SER A 105 -6.61 2.26 -9.20
C SER A 105 -6.62 0.81 -9.69
N GLU A 106 -5.54 0.07 -9.45
CA GLU A 106 -5.44 -1.34 -9.83
C GLU A 106 -6.39 -2.23 -9.03
N ASP A 107 -6.51 -2.04 -7.71
CA ASP A 107 -7.43 -2.82 -6.88
C ASP A 107 -8.89 -2.62 -7.32
N LEU A 108 -9.27 -1.39 -7.70
CA LEU A 108 -10.61 -1.11 -8.22
C LEU A 108 -10.85 -1.81 -9.57
N LEU A 109 -9.84 -1.86 -10.44
CA LEU A 109 -9.94 -2.58 -11.71
C LEU A 109 -9.98 -4.10 -11.51
N GLU A 110 -9.22 -4.59 -10.53
CA GLU A 110 -9.22 -6.00 -10.12
C GLU A 110 -10.62 -6.44 -9.69
N ASP A 111 -11.28 -5.63 -8.83
CA ASP A 111 -12.64 -5.88 -8.36
C ASP A 111 -13.65 -5.91 -9.52
N VAL A 112 -13.50 -5.02 -10.51
CA VAL A 112 -14.39 -4.96 -11.68
C VAL A 112 -14.17 -6.13 -12.64
N LEU A 113 -12.93 -6.57 -12.83
CA LEU A 113 -12.57 -7.65 -13.77
C LEU A 113 -12.64 -9.05 -13.14
N GLY A 114 -12.80 -9.15 -11.81
CA GLY A 114 -12.97 -10.42 -11.10
C GLY A 114 -11.66 -11.09 -10.68
N GLY A 115 -10.60 -10.32 -10.42
CA GLY A 115 -9.34 -10.80 -9.82
C GLY A 115 -8.07 -10.47 -10.59
N LYS A 116 -6.90 -10.65 -9.93
CA LYS A 116 -5.58 -10.28 -10.48
C LYS A 116 -5.24 -10.94 -11.80
N GLU A 117 -5.58 -12.21 -11.97
CA GLU A 117 -5.27 -12.96 -13.19
C GLU A 117 -6.08 -12.45 -14.40
N ALA A 118 -7.35 -12.09 -14.17
CA ALA A 118 -8.20 -11.49 -15.19
C ALA A 118 -7.67 -10.12 -15.60
N LEU A 119 -7.27 -9.29 -14.62
CA LEU A 119 -6.64 -7.98 -14.87
C LEU A 119 -5.33 -8.11 -15.67
N ALA A 120 -4.45 -9.05 -15.29
CA ALA A 120 -3.20 -9.29 -16.00
C ALA A 120 -3.43 -9.77 -17.44
N THR A 121 -4.37 -10.71 -17.63
CA THR A 121 -4.74 -11.23 -18.95
C THR A 121 -5.36 -10.13 -19.82
N PHE A 122 -6.22 -9.29 -19.24
CA PHE A 122 -6.85 -8.18 -19.95
C PHE A 122 -5.82 -7.15 -20.41
N ARG A 123 -4.86 -6.80 -19.55
CA ARG A 123 -3.75 -5.89 -19.89
C ARG A 123 -2.88 -6.43 -21.04
N GLU A 124 -2.66 -7.75 -21.11
CA GLU A 124 -1.87 -8.37 -22.18
C GLU A 124 -2.66 -8.55 -23.49
N THR A 125 -3.96 -8.81 -23.40
CA THR A 125 -4.82 -9.10 -24.56
C THR A 125 -5.31 -7.83 -25.25
N ASP A 126 -5.68 -6.81 -24.47
CA ASP A 126 -6.21 -5.53 -24.95
C ASP A 126 -5.68 -4.36 -24.11
N GLU A 127 -4.44 -3.97 -24.37
CA GLU A 127 -3.80 -2.83 -23.69
C GLU A 127 -4.57 -1.53 -23.90
N LYS A 128 -5.16 -1.33 -25.07
CA LYS A 128 -5.92 -0.11 -25.38
C LYS A 128 -7.21 -0.06 -24.56
N GLY A 129 -7.97 -1.15 -24.53
CA GLY A 129 -9.18 -1.27 -23.70
C GLY A 129 -8.87 -1.11 -22.21
N TYR A 130 -7.80 -1.73 -21.73
CA TYR A 130 -7.30 -1.54 -20.37
C TYR A 130 -7.05 -0.06 -20.04
N LEU A 131 -6.33 0.65 -20.91
CA LEU A 131 -6.05 2.08 -20.72
C LEU A 131 -7.31 2.95 -20.77
N GLU A 132 -8.30 2.61 -21.61
CA GLU A 132 -9.58 3.33 -21.65
C GLU A 132 -10.36 3.18 -20.34
N VAL A 133 -10.41 1.98 -19.77
CA VAL A 133 -11.07 1.73 -18.47
C VAL A 133 -10.31 2.42 -17.33
N GLU A 134 -8.97 2.37 -17.34
CA GLU A 134 -8.15 3.08 -16.34
C GLU A 134 -8.33 4.60 -16.43
N THR A 135 -8.35 5.16 -17.65
CA THR A 135 -8.63 6.58 -17.88
C THR A 135 -10.00 6.98 -17.34
N GLU A 136 -11.04 6.18 -17.57
CA GLU A 136 -12.38 6.48 -17.08
C GLU A 136 -12.48 6.38 -15.56
N GLY A 137 -11.85 5.37 -14.95
CA GLY A 137 -11.73 5.26 -13.51
C GLY A 137 -11.02 6.47 -12.91
N LEU A 138 -9.90 6.91 -13.51
CA LEU A 138 -9.16 8.08 -13.05
C LEU A 138 -10.00 9.36 -13.12
N LYS A 139 -10.78 9.59 -14.19
CA LYS A 139 -11.69 10.76 -14.29
C LYS A 139 -12.68 10.81 -13.13
N GLN A 140 -13.29 9.68 -12.79
CA GLN A 140 -14.27 9.61 -11.70
C GLN A 140 -13.59 9.94 -10.37
N LEU A 141 -12.40 9.39 -10.13
CA LEU A 141 -11.64 9.59 -8.89
C LEU A 141 -11.09 11.02 -8.77
N THR A 142 -10.71 11.66 -9.86
CA THR A 142 -10.22 13.05 -9.86
C THR A 142 -11.28 14.07 -9.41
N SER A 143 -12.56 13.74 -9.55
CA SER A 143 -13.64 14.58 -9.01
C SER A 143 -13.75 14.54 -7.48
N MET A 144 -13.11 13.56 -6.83
CA MET A 144 -13.13 13.41 -5.38
C MET A 144 -12.03 14.25 -4.73
N GLY A 145 -12.42 15.17 -3.86
CA GLY A 145 -11.48 15.87 -2.97
C GLY A 145 -11.04 14.99 -1.79
N SER A 146 -9.92 15.35 -1.16
CA SER A 146 -9.38 14.67 0.04
C SER A 146 -9.10 13.16 -0.15
N LEU A 147 -8.48 12.83 -1.28
CA LEU A 147 -8.16 11.46 -1.69
C LEU A 147 -6.65 11.29 -1.85
N VAL A 148 -6.10 10.15 -1.41
CA VAL A 148 -4.79 9.65 -1.82
C VAL A 148 -5.03 8.46 -2.75
N LEU A 149 -4.71 8.63 -4.02
CA LEU A 149 -4.87 7.60 -5.04
C LEU A 149 -3.50 7.01 -5.41
N CYS A 150 -3.32 5.72 -5.13
CA CYS A 150 -2.17 4.96 -5.60
C CYS A 150 -2.44 4.46 -7.02
N CYS A 151 -1.65 4.94 -7.97
CA CYS A 151 -1.82 4.65 -9.39
C CYS A 151 -0.81 3.60 -9.87
N GLY A 152 -1.25 2.76 -10.80
CA GLY A 152 -0.39 1.87 -11.58
C GLY A 152 0.36 2.61 -12.70
N ASP A 153 1.10 1.85 -13.52
CA ASP A 153 1.85 2.40 -14.66
C ASP A 153 0.95 3.09 -15.70
N GLY A 154 -0.27 2.59 -15.92
CA GLY A 154 -1.13 3.08 -17.00
C GLY A 154 -1.71 4.49 -16.75
N ALA A 155 -1.72 4.94 -15.50
CA ALA A 155 -2.01 6.34 -15.15
C ALA A 155 -1.04 7.35 -15.77
N VAL A 156 0.17 6.96 -16.16
CA VAL A 156 1.13 7.86 -16.84
C VAL A 156 1.29 7.58 -18.33
N MET A 157 0.69 6.52 -18.85
CA MET A 157 0.82 6.12 -20.26
C MET A 157 0.07 7.04 -21.23
N ASN A 158 -1.09 7.58 -20.82
CA ASN A 158 -1.90 8.46 -21.64
C ASN A 158 -1.69 9.94 -21.29
N SER A 159 -1.61 10.81 -22.31
CA SER A 159 -1.56 12.27 -22.11
C SER A 159 -2.80 12.80 -21.41
N THR A 160 -3.97 12.22 -21.67
CA THR A 160 -5.22 12.52 -20.95
C THR A 160 -5.08 12.25 -19.45
N ASN A 161 -4.49 11.10 -19.08
CA ASN A 161 -4.29 10.76 -17.67
C ASN A 161 -3.29 11.72 -17.02
N LEU A 162 -2.18 12.03 -17.70
CA LEU A 162 -1.24 13.06 -17.24
C LEU A 162 -1.92 14.42 -17.02
N GLY A 163 -2.88 14.79 -17.87
CA GLY A 163 -3.71 15.98 -17.69
C GLY A 163 -4.59 15.89 -16.43
N LEU A 164 -5.19 14.72 -16.17
CA LEU A 164 -6.02 14.50 -14.97
C LEU A 164 -5.22 14.59 -13.67
N LEU A 165 -3.99 14.07 -13.66
CA LEU A 165 -3.10 14.12 -12.49
C LEU A 165 -2.75 15.56 -12.07
N ARG A 166 -2.79 16.52 -13.01
CA ARG A 166 -2.52 17.95 -12.75
C ARG A 166 -3.64 18.66 -11.96
N HIS A 167 -4.82 18.05 -11.81
CA HIS A 167 -5.88 18.60 -10.97
C HIS A 167 -5.59 18.45 -9.47
N GLY A 168 -4.57 17.67 -9.11
CA GLY A 168 -4.12 17.48 -7.74
C GLY A 168 -2.62 17.67 -7.61
N VAL A 169 -2.04 17.05 -6.59
CA VAL A 169 -0.58 16.96 -6.43
C VAL A 169 -0.14 15.57 -6.84
N SER A 170 0.68 15.49 -7.88
CA SER A 170 1.26 14.24 -8.37
C SER A 170 2.64 14.00 -7.75
N ILE A 171 2.83 12.80 -7.21
CA ILE A 171 4.02 12.42 -6.45
C ILE A 171 4.58 11.13 -7.04
N TRP A 172 5.78 11.22 -7.63
CA TRP A 172 6.52 10.06 -8.06
C TRP A 172 7.36 9.51 -6.91
N ILE A 173 7.08 8.27 -6.50
CA ILE A 173 7.93 7.51 -5.59
C ILE A 173 8.88 6.64 -6.42
N ASP A 174 10.15 7.02 -6.44
CA ASP A 174 11.20 6.30 -7.15
C ASP A 174 11.79 5.22 -6.25
N VAL A 175 11.41 3.97 -6.53
CA VAL A 175 11.82 2.77 -5.79
C VAL A 175 12.85 2.00 -6.62
N PRO A 176 13.95 1.51 -6.01
CA PRO A 176 14.90 0.62 -6.67
C PRO A 176 14.22 -0.57 -7.36
N LEU A 177 14.59 -0.84 -8.62
CA LEU A 177 13.96 -1.89 -9.43
C LEU A 177 14.13 -3.28 -8.82
N GLU A 178 15.24 -3.52 -8.12
CA GLU A 178 15.52 -4.77 -7.40
C GLU A 178 14.43 -5.07 -6.37
N LEU A 179 13.91 -4.05 -5.70
CA LEU A 179 12.84 -4.22 -4.72
C LEU A 179 11.51 -4.53 -5.40
N ALA A 180 11.20 -3.83 -6.50
CA ALA A 180 9.98 -4.07 -7.26
C ALA A 180 9.96 -5.48 -7.90
N VAL A 181 11.09 -5.96 -8.42
CA VAL A 181 11.19 -7.34 -8.94
C VAL A 181 11.05 -8.36 -7.82
N ASN A 182 11.73 -8.16 -6.68
CA ASN A 182 11.59 -9.06 -5.55
C ASN A 182 10.14 -9.15 -5.04
N ASP A 183 9.41 -8.04 -5.11
CA ASP A 183 8.00 -7.98 -4.74
C ASP A 183 7.10 -8.72 -5.75
N MET A 184 7.32 -8.50 -7.05
CA MET A 184 6.64 -9.20 -8.13
C MET A 184 6.86 -10.71 -8.09
N LEU A 185 8.09 -11.17 -7.82
CA LEU A 185 8.37 -12.60 -7.72
C LEU A 185 7.71 -13.23 -6.48
N LYS A 186 7.62 -12.48 -5.37
CA LYS A 186 6.91 -12.94 -4.18
C LYS A 186 5.43 -13.10 -4.40
N SER A 187 4.79 -12.19 -5.14
CA SER A 187 3.38 -12.30 -5.47
C SER A 187 3.08 -13.47 -6.41
N MET A 188 4.04 -13.86 -7.26
CA MET A 188 3.95 -15.02 -8.15
C MET A 188 4.24 -16.37 -7.46
N GLY A 189 4.76 -16.35 -6.23
CA GLY A 189 5.00 -17.52 -5.38
C GLY A 189 6.47 -17.90 -5.20
N ALA A 190 6.76 -18.69 -4.17
CA ALA A 190 8.13 -18.98 -3.69
C ALA A 190 9.07 -19.62 -4.74
N ASN A 191 8.53 -20.34 -5.71
CA ASN A 191 9.32 -21.00 -6.76
C ASN A 191 9.95 -19.99 -7.73
N ALA A 192 9.33 -18.82 -7.95
CA ALA A 192 9.84 -17.79 -8.85
C ALA A 192 11.03 -17.01 -8.24
N ILE A 193 11.19 -17.04 -6.92
CA ILE A 193 12.27 -16.37 -6.18
C ILE A 193 13.58 -17.15 -6.28
N LEU A 194 13.51 -18.48 -6.37
CA LEU A 194 14.67 -19.38 -6.32
C LEU A 194 15.33 -19.59 -7.69
N ASP A 195 14.73 -19.08 -8.77
CA ASP A 195 15.23 -19.21 -10.13
C ASP A 195 15.95 -17.92 -10.58
N PRO A 196 17.29 -17.94 -10.72
CA PRO A 196 18.06 -16.78 -11.18
C PRO A 196 17.65 -16.30 -12.58
N ASP A 197 17.19 -17.22 -13.43
CA ASP A 197 16.78 -16.89 -14.81
C ASP A 197 15.46 -16.10 -14.80
N SER A 198 14.53 -16.46 -13.90
CA SER A 198 13.29 -15.71 -13.67
C SER A 198 13.56 -14.30 -13.14
N PHE A 199 14.49 -14.12 -12.19
CA PHE A 199 14.87 -12.79 -11.71
C PHE A 199 15.48 -11.94 -12.82
N SER A 200 16.45 -12.48 -13.56
CA SER A 200 17.11 -11.76 -14.67
C SER A 200 16.10 -11.33 -15.75
N LYS A 201 15.18 -12.24 -16.13
CA LYS A 201 14.13 -11.95 -17.11
C LYS A 201 13.12 -10.92 -16.61
N ALA A 202 12.68 -11.02 -15.36
CA ALA A 202 11.79 -10.05 -14.73
C ALA A 202 12.45 -8.68 -14.63
N MET A 203 13.73 -8.64 -14.24
CA MET A 203 14.53 -7.42 -14.17
C MET A 203 14.69 -6.76 -15.54
N GLY A 204 15.00 -7.53 -16.59
CA GLY A 204 15.10 -7.01 -17.95
C GLY A 204 13.79 -6.38 -18.43
N LYS A 205 12.66 -7.07 -18.23
CA LYS A 205 11.32 -6.55 -18.57
C LYS A 205 10.97 -5.29 -17.77
N LEU A 206 11.22 -5.30 -16.47
CA LEU A 206 10.89 -4.16 -15.60
C LEU A 206 11.76 -2.95 -15.91
N ARG A 207 13.06 -3.14 -16.14
CA ARG A 207 13.97 -2.07 -16.56
C ARG A 207 13.51 -1.45 -17.88
N GLN A 208 13.18 -2.26 -18.87
CA GLN A 208 12.65 -1.75 -20.14
C GLN A 208 11.38 -0.93 -19.95
N ARG A 209 10.43 -1.42 -19.13
CA ARG A 209 9.21 -0.67 -18.80
C ARG A 209 9.52 0.63 -18.07
N TYR A 210 10.43 0.60 -17.09
CA TYR A 210 10.85 1.78 -16.34
C TYR A 210 11.48 2.81 -17.27
N ASP A 211 12.41 2.43 -18.15
CA ASP A 211 13.07 3.33 -19.08
C ASP A 211 12.06 4.02 -20.02
N ASN A 212 11.03 3.28 -20.47
CA ASN A 212 9.96 3.83 -21.31
C ASN A 212 9.04 4.82 -20.56
N LEU A 213 8.89 4.66 -19.25
CA LEU A 213 7.94 5.43 -18.44
C LEU A 213 8.59 6.51 -17.57
N LYS A 214 9.91 6.46 -17.38
CA LYS A 214 10.64 7.36 -16.46
C LYS A 214 10.39 8.84 -16.76
N GLU A 215 10.41 9.23 -18.03
CA GLU A 215 10.13 10.60 -18.44
C GLU A 215 8.68 11.02 -18.11
N ARG A 216 7.75 10.07 -18.18
CA ARG A 216 6.34 10.31 -17.85
C ARG A 216 6.14 10.41 -16.34
N TYR A 217 6.85 9.59 -15.55
CA TYR A 217 6.89 9.76 -14.10
C TYR A 217 7.50 11.11 -13.69
N ALA A 218 8.53 11.58 -14.41
CA ALA A 218 9.17 12.87 -14.16
C ALA A 218 8.27 14.09 -14.46
N ASN A 219 7.10 13.91 -15.09
CA ASN A 219 6.08 14.96 -15.19
C ASN A 219 5.32 15.22 -13.88
N SER A 220 5.60 14.44 -12.83
CA SER A 220 4.98 14.63 -11.51
C SER A 220 5.50 15.90 -10.83
N ASP A 221 4.66 16.53 -10.02
CA ASP A 221 5.05 17.76 -9.33
C ASP A 221 6.13 17.54 -8.26
N VAL A 222 6.11 16.38 -7.62
CA VAL A 222 7.07 15.98 -6.58
C VAL A 222 7.71 14.65 -6.98
N THR A 223 9.01 14.53 -6.77
CA THR A 223 9.74 13.26 -6.89
C THR A 223 10.44 12.94 -5.57
N VAL A 224 10.20 11.74 -5.04
CA VAL A 224 10.84 11.24 -3.82
C VAL A 224 11.48 9.89 -4.12
N SER A 225 12.81 9.87 -4.13
CA SER A 225 13.58 8.62 -4.32
C SER A 225 13.94 8.00 -2.98
N VAL A 226 13.61 6.73 -2.79
CA VAL A 226 13.86 6.00 -1.54
C VAL A 226 15.37 5.99 -1.22
N GLN A 227 16.22 5.86 -2.24
CA GLN A 227 17.68 5.91 -2.07
C GLN A 227 18.15 7.26 -1.53
N ASN A 228 17.64 8.35 -2.12
CA ASN A 228 18.02 9.70 -1.72
C ASN A 228 17.59 10.00 -0.29
N VAL A 229 16.40 9.55 0.13
CA VAL A 229 15.94 9.71 1.52
C VAL A 229 16.84 8.96 2.49
N ALA A 230 17.24 7.72 2.16
CA ALA A 230 18.18 6.95 2.98
C ALA A 230 19.51 7.71 3.18
N SER A 231 20.08 8.21 2.08
CA SER A 231 21.35 8.94 2.13
C SER A 231 21.23 10.26 2.90
N GLN A 232 20.14 11.02 2.73
CA GLN A 232 19.92 12.29 3.45
C GLN A 232 19.79 12.09 4.97
N LEU A 233 19.21 10.97 5.40
CA LEU A 233 19.09 10.62 6.81
C LEU A 233 20.34 9.93 7.37
N GLY A 234 21.36 9.71 6.55
CA GLY A 234 22.62 9.09 6.95
C GLY A 234 22.54 7.57 7.14
N TYR A 235 21.53 6.90 6.56
CA TYR A 235 21.43 5.45 6.62
C TYR A 235 22.38 4.79 5.63
N GLY A 236 23.12 3.77 6.09
CA GLY A 236 24.02 2.96 5.25
C GLY A 236 23.31 1.92 4.37
N SER A 237 22.00 1.71 4.56
CA SER A 237 21.17 0.83 3.74
C SER A 237 19.73 1.35 3.69
N ILE A 238 19.06 1.07 2.56
CA ILE A 238 17.65 1.40 2.32
C ILE A 238 16.73 0.63 3.28
N ASP A 239 17.13 -0.55 3.74
CA ASP A 239 16.33 -1.40 4.65
C ASP A 239 16.10 -0.76 6.03
N SER A 240 16.93 0.21 6.39
CA SER A 240 16.85 0.94 7.66
C SER A 240 15.83 2.07 7.63
N LEU A 241 15.36 2.48 6.44
CA LEU A 241 14.31 3.48 6.33
C LEU A 241 13.01 2.96 6.93
N SER A 242 12.26 3.84 7.59
CA SER A 242 10.89 3.57 8.03
C SER A 242 9.86 4.19 7.09
N LEU A 243 8.63 3.65 7.07
CA LEU A 243 7.54 4.26 6.28
C LEU A 243 7.29 5.71 6.71
N GLU A 244 7.44 6.00 8.01
CA GLU A 244 7.26 7.35 8.54
C GLU A 244 8.29 8.32 7.96
N ASP A 245 9.54 7.90 7.79
CA ASP A 245 10.59 8.76 7.21
C ASP A 245 10.24 9.17 5.79
N MET A 246 9.73 8.22 4.99
CA MET A 246 9.26 8.48 3.63
C MET A 246 8.06 9.42 3.62
N VAL A 247 7.07 9.22 4.49
CA VAL A 247 5.90 10.09 4.59
C VAL A 247 6.30 11.51 5.04
N ILE A 248 7.20 11.64 6.00
CA ILE A 248 7.72 12.94 6.44
C ILE A 248 8.39 13.67 5.28
N GLU A 249 9.21 12.97 4.49
CA GLU A 249 9.86 13.57 3.33
C GLU A 249 8.85 13.99 2.26
N ILE A 250 7.85 13.15 1.97
CA ILE A 250 6.77 13.48 1.03
C ILE A 250 6.05 14.76 1.46
N VAL A 251 5.65 14.83 2.72
CA VAL A 251 4.94 15.98 3.29
C VAL A 251 5.80 17.24 3.20
N ARG A 252 7.09 17.15 3.53
CA ARG A 252 8.05 18.25 3.40
C ARG A 252 8.16 18.77 1.96
N GLN A 253 8.14 17.88 0.97
CA GLN A 253 8.21 18.27 -0.44
C GLN A 253 6.91 18.93 -0.92
N ILE A 254 5.75 18.43 -0.46
CA ILE A 254 4.44 19.05 -0.73
C ILE A 254 4.41 20.49 -0.18
N GLU A 255 4.85 20.70 1.07
CA GLU A 255 4.91 22.04 1.66
C GLU A 255 5.78 23.01 0.84
N LYS A 256 6.96 22.56 0.38
CA LYS A 256 7.85 23.38 -0.46
C LYS A 256 7.18 23.76 -1.76
N LEU A 257 6.47 22.81 -2.39
CA LEU A 257 5.76 23.04 -3.62
C LEU A 257 4.66 24.10 -3.44
N ILE A 258 3.90 24.03 -2.36
CA ILE A 258 2.82 24.99 -2.09
C ILE A 258 3.39 26.38 -1.85
N LYS A 259 4.41 26.50 -1.00
CA LYS A 259 5.12 27.77 -0.75
C LYS A 259 5.70 28.35 -2.04
N ALA A 260 6.26 27.53 -2.91
CA ALA A 260 6.76 27.97 -4.20
C ALA A 260 5.64 28.50 -5.12
N LYS A 261 4.48 27.84 -5.16
CA LYS A 261 3.31 28.30 -5.92
C LYS A 261 2.80 29.65 -5.40
N GLU A 262 2.66 29.81 -4.08
CA GLU A 262 2.25 31.06 -3.45
C GLU A 262 3.20 32.22 -3.80
N MET A 263 4.51 31.99 -3.75
CA MET A 263 5.51 33.00 -4.12
C MET A 263 5.42 33.40 -5.60
N MET A 264 5.19 32.43 -6.50
CA MET A 264 5.01 32.71 -7.93
C MET A 264 3.71 33.48 -8.22
N GLU A 265 2.61 33.15 -7.54
CA GLU A 265 1.34 33.89 -7.68
C GLU A 265 1.44 35.32 -7.15
N ALA A 266 2.16 35.54 -6.04
CA ALA A 266 2.41 36.87 -5.49
C ALA A 266 3.25 37.74 -6.44
N ALA A 267 4.21 37.15 -7.16
CA ALA A 267 5.05 37.84 -8.12
C ALA A 267 4.35 38.12 -9.48
N GLY A 268 3.28 37.38 -9.79
CA GLY A 268 2.55 37.48 -11.06
C GLY A 268 1.34 38.43 -11.05
N LYS A 269 0.97 39.01 -9.91
CA LYS A 269 -0.10 40.01 -9.84
C LYS A 269 0.41 41.36 -10.33
N PRO A 270 -0.16 41.94 -11.41
CA PRO A 270 0.15 43.32 -11.77
C PRO A 270 -0.36 44.28 -10.67
N GLU A 271 0.46 45.28 -10.33
CA GLU A 271 0.10 46.38 -9.42
C GLU A 271 -1.10 47.20 -9.91
#